data_AF-A0A6N4DRQ2-F1
#
_entry.id   AF-A0A6N4DRQ2-F1
#
_cell.length_a   1.000
_cell.length_b   1.000
_cell.length_c   1.000
_cell.angle_alpha   90.00
_cell.angle_beta   90.00
_cell.angle_gamma   90.00
#
_symmetry.space_group_name_H-M   'P 1'
#
loop_
_entity.id
_entity.type
_entity.pdbx_description
1 polymer ?
#
loop_
_entity_poly.entity_id
_entity_poly.type
_entity_poly.pdbx_seq_one_letter_code
_entity_poly.pdbx_strand_id
1 'polypeptide(L)'
;MPDELSSGEQLSGVDRAAILLLALGEEDASSLLSHMGPKEVQELGVAMAGLTNVSTTQMAKVMGAFIESVKTQTNLGLDSDKYIRSVLTRALGSDKASGVIDRILLGRNSKGLEQLKWMDPRAIAEMIRTEHPQIVSIVLSFLDSDQAAGVLNEMSEEMRADIIR
;
A
#
# COMPACT_ATOMS: atom_id res chain seq x y z
N MET A 1 -43.90 21.61 1.13
CA MET A 1 -42.72 20.95 1.73
C MET A 1 -43.18 20.27 3.01
N PRO A 2 -43.26 18.94 3.03
CA PRO A 2 -43.07 18.15 4.24
C PRO A 2 -41.68 17.52 4.22
N ASP A 3 -41.02 17.60 5.38
CA ASP A 3 -39.88 16.77 5.78
C ASP A 3 -40.25 15.27 5.67
N GLU A 4 -39.59 14.55 4.77
CA GLU A 4 -39.44 13.09 4.85
C GLU A 4 -38.00 12.76 5.29
N LEU A 5 -37.69 13.10 6.53
CA LEU A 5 -36.61 12.45 7.26
C LEU A 5 -37.18 11.16 7.85
N SER A 6 -36.92 10.01 7.23
CA SER A 6 -36.55 8.75 7.91
C SER A 6 -36.69 7.53 7.00
N SER A 7 -35.61 7.22 6.29
CA SER A 7 -35.17 5.83 6.19
C SER A 7 -33.66 5.88 6.11
N GLY A 8 -33.01 5.59 7.23
CA GLY A 8 -31.62 5.15 7.22
C GLY A 8 -31.59 3.78 6.55
N GLU A 9 -31.77 3.75 5.22
CA GLU A 9 -31.49 2.56 4.45
C GLU A 9 -30.00 2.26 4.66
N GLN A 10 -29.74 1.24 5.46
CA GLN A 10 -28.43 0.62 5.51
C GLN A 10 -28.21 0.05 4.11
N LEU A 11 -27.57 0.83 3.25
CA LEU A 11 -27.20 0.41 1.92
C LEU A 11 -26.49 -0.94 2.02
N SER A 12 -27.02 -1.94 1.33
CA SER A 12 -26.37 -3.25 1.30
C SER A 12 -25.00 -3.13 0.63
N GLY A 13 -24.13 -4.12 0.83
CA GLY A 13 -22.83 -4.15 0.14
C GLY A 13 -22.98 -4.07 -1.38
N VAL A 14 -24.05 -4.69 -1.91
CA VAL A 14 -24.37 -4.69 -3.34
C VAL A 14 -24.83 -3.31 -3.80
N ASP A 15 -25.69 -2.62 -3.05
CA ASP A 15 -26.11 -1.24 -3.39
C ASP A 15 -24.93 -0.27 -3.36
N ARG A 16 -24.03 -0.43 -2.39
CA ARG A 16 -22.81 0.38 -2.30
C ARG A 16 -21.88 0.13 -3.49
N ALA A 17 -21.72 -1.12 -3.91
CA ALA A 17 -20.92 -1.47 -5.08
C ALA A 17 -21.56 -0.92 -6.37
N ALA A 18 -22.88 -1.02 -6.51
CA ALA A 18 -23.61 -0.46 -7.64
C ALA A 18 -23.47 1.08 -7.72
N ILE A 19 -23.59 1.80 -6.60
CA ILE A 19 -23.34 3.25 -6.54
C ILE A 19 -21.90 3.58 -6.92
N LEU A 20 -20.92 2.79 -6.48
CA LEU A 20 -19.51 2.98 -6.83
C LEU A 20 -19.26 2.81 -8.34
N LEU A 21 -19.82 1.75 -8.95
CA LEU A 21 -19.69 1.52 -10.39
C LEU A 21 -20.33 2.65 -11.21
N LEU A 22 -21.50 3.14 -10.80
CA LEU A 22 -22.15 4.29 -11.44
C LEU A 22 -21.30 5.56 -11.36
N ALA A 23 -20.55 5.75 -10.27
CA ALA A 23 -19.65 6.89 -10.08
C ALA A 23 -18.36 6.80 -10.90
N LEU A 24 -17.88 5.59 -11.22
CA LEU A 24 -16.69 5.34 -12.05
C LEU A 24 -16.98 5.56 -13.55
N GLY A 25 -18.23 5.38 -13.96
CA GLY A 25 -18.63 5.50 -15.36
C GLY A 25 -18.48 4.20 -16.14
N GLU A 26 -18.99 4.19 -17.37
CA GLU A 26 -19.21 2.98 -18.17
C GLU A 26 -17.92 2.20 -18.47
N GLU A 27 -16.85 2.88 -18.86
CA GLU A 27 -15.58 2.26 -19.25
C GLU A 27 -14.96 1.50 -18.08
N ASP A 28 -14.74 2.17 -16.95
CA ASP A 28 -14.13 1.59 -15.76
C ASP A 28 -15.01 0.52 -15.12
N ALA A 29 -16.34 0.74 -15.09
CA ALA A 29 -17.28 -0.25 -14.57
C ALA A 29 -17.30 -1.53 -15.42
N SER A 30 -17.26 -1.40 -16.75
CA SER A 30 -17.24 -2.56 -17.65
C SER A 30 -15.98 -3.41 -17.47
N SER A 31 -14.82 -2.77 -17.28
CA SER A 31 -13.57 -3.45 -16.98
C SER A 31 -13.66 -4.22 -15.67
N LEU A 32 -14.21 -3.63 -14.60
CA LEU A 32 -14.40 -4.31 -13.33
C LEU A 32 -15.36 -5.51 -13.44
N LEU A 33 -16.51 -5.33 -14.10
CA LEU A 33 -17.49 -6.39 -14.28
C LEU A 33 -16.94 -7.58 -15.08
N SER A 34 -15.99 -7.34 -16.00
CA SER A 34 -15.34 -8.41 -16.77
C SER A 34 -14.52 -9.40 -15.93
N HIS A 35 -14.16 -9.02 -14.71
CA HIS A 35 -13.42 -9.87 -13.76
C HIS A 35 -14.33 -10.62 -12.77
N MET A 36 -15.65 -10.44 -12.86
CA MET A 36 -16.62 -11.00 -11.93
C MET A 36 -17.33 -12.23 -12.50
N GLY A 37 -17.83 -13.10 -11.62
CA GLY A 37 -18.61 -14.27 -12.02
C GLY A 37 -20.01 -13.90 -12.50
N PRO A 38 -20.69 -14.75 -13.33
CA PRO A 38 -22.01 -14.45 -13.88
C PRO A 38 -23.08 -14.10 -12.83
N LYS A 39 -23.01 -14.75 -11.66
CA LYS A 39 -23.94 -14.50 -10.55
C LYS A 39 -23.74 -13.12 -9.92
N GLU A 40 -22.49 -12.71 -9.73
CA GLU A 40 -22.15 -11.42 -9.11
C GLU A 40 -22.50 -10.26 -10.05
N VAL A 41 -22.24 -10.42 -11.35
CA VAL A 41 -22.66 -9.46 -12.39
C VAL A 41 -24.19 -9.31 -12.42
N GLN A 42 -24.93 -10.41 -12.30
CA GLN A 42 -26.39 -10.38 -12.25
C GLN A 42 -26.91 -9.63 -11.01
N GLU A 43 -26.34 -9.92 -9.83
CA GLU A 43 -26.72 -9.25 -8.57
C GLU A 43 -26.45 -7.75 -8.64
N LEU A 44 -25.28 -7.33 -9.15
CA LEU A 44 -24.93 -5.93 -9.35
C LEU A 44 -25.80 -5.26 -10.41
N GLY A 45 -26.09 -5.92 -11.53
CA GLY A 45 -26.94 -5.39 -12.59
C GLY A 45 -28.36 -5.10 -12.12
N VAL A 46 -28.95 -5.99 -11.30
CA VAL A 46 -30.27 -5.77 -10.70
C VAL A 46 -30.23 -4.57 -9.74
N ALA A 47 -29.20 -4.46 -8.91
CA ALA A 47 -29.05 -3.32 -8.00
C ALA A 47 -28.88 -2.00 -8.77
N MET A 48 -28.02 -1.96 -9.79
CA MET A 48 -27.81 -0.78 -10.64
C MET A 48 -29.10 -0.33 -11.33
N ALA A 49 -29.92 -1.27 -11.82
CA ALA A 49 -31.21 -0.96 -12.45
C ALA A 49 -32.26 -0.45 -11.44
N GLY A 50 -32.19 -0.89 -10.18
CA GLY A 50 -33.08 -0.44 -9.11
C GLY A 50 -32.75 0.95 -8.56
N LEU A 51 -31.50 1.40 -8.71
CA LEU A 51 -31.04 2.71 -8.25
C LEU A 51 -31.50 3.83 -9.18
N THR A 52 -32.65 4.43 -8.88
CA THR A 52 -33.26 5.49 -9.70
C THR A 52 -32.93 6.91 -9.23
N ASN A 53 -32.65 7.12 -7.95
CA ASN A 53 -32.38 8.45 -7.37
C ASN A 53 -31.25 8.40 -6.33
N VAL A 54 -30.02 8.20 -6.79
CA VAL A 54 -28.84 8.29 -5.92
C VAL A 54 -28.56 9.77 -5.63
N SER A 55 -28.75 10.18 -4.37
CA SER A 55 -28.41 11.55 -3.97
C SER A 55 -26.89 11.77 -3.95
N THR A 56 -26.46 13.01 -4.17
CA THR A 56 -25.05 13.41 -4.05
C THR A 56 -24.49 13.09 -2.66
N THR A 57 -25.31 13.19 -1.61
CA THR A 57 -24.95 12.84 -0.24
C THR A 57 -24.71 11.33 -0.07
N GLN A 58 -25.56 10.48 -0.65
CA GLN A 58 -25.36 9.02 -0.62
C GLN A 58 -24.11 8.62 -1.38
N MET A 59 -23.90 9.18 -2.58
CA MET A 59 -22.71 8.92 -3.38
C MET A 59 -21.42 9.34 -2.64
N ALA A 60 -21.40 10.55 -2.05
CA ALA A 60 -20.26 11.02 -1.26
C ALA A 60 -19.98 10.11 -0.05
N LYS A 61 -21.02 9.60 0.62
CA LYS A 61 -20.88 8.67 1.75
C LYS A 61 -20.29 7.33 1.32
N VAL A 62 -20.76 6.76 0.20
CA VAL A 62 -20.23 5.51 -0.34
C VAL A 62 -18.77 5.66 -0.77
N MET A 63 -18.44 6.73 -1.49
CA MET A 63 -17.08 7.05 -1.92
C MET A 63 -16.14 7.25 -0.72
N GLY A 64 -16.56 8.02 0.29
CA GLY A 64 -15.77 8.24 1.49
C GLY A 64 -15.49 6.95 2.25
N ALA A 65 -16.49 6.08 2.41
CA ALA A 65 -16.33 4.79 3.06
C ALA A 65 -15.45 3.82 2.23
N PHE A 66 -15.54 3.85 0.91
CA PHE A 66 -14.66 3.10 0.02
C PHE A 66 -13.20 3.56 0.17
N ILE A 67 -12.94 4.87 0.14
CA ILE A 67 -11.60 5.44 0.32
C ILE A 67 -11.02 5.03 1.68
N GLU A 68 -11.81 5.05 2.75
CA GLU A 68 -11.34 4.64 4.08
C GLU A 68 -11.06 3.14 4.16
N SER A 69 -11.91 2.31 3.55
CA SER A 69 -11.69 0.87 3.44
C SER A 69 -10.45 0.54 2.59
N VAL A 70 -10.26 1.28 1.50
CA VAL A 70 -9.05 1.14 0.67
C VAL A 70 -7.85 1.59 1.48
N LYS A 71 -7.87 2.69 2.22
CA LYS A 71 -6.73 3.13 3.05
C LYS A 71 -6.33 2.13 4.13
N THR A 72 -7.30 1.37 4.66
CA THR A 72 -7.06 0.37 5.70
C THR A 72 -6.59 -0.98 5.14
N GLN A 73 -6.94 -1.30 3.89
CA GLN A 73 -6.51 -2.52 3.19
C GLN A 73 -5.28 -2.32 2.29
N THR A 74 -5.10 -1.12 1.77
CA THR A 74 -3.87 -0.73 1.11
C THR A 74 -2.88 -0.40 2.22
N ASN A 75 -1.88 -1.26 2.34
CA ASN A 75 -0.57 -0.88 2.85
C ASN A 75 -0.05 0.31 2.02
N LEU A 76 -0.59 1.51 2.26
CA LEU A 76 -0.19 2.79 1.65
C LEU A 76 1.28 3.14 1.94
N GLY A 77 2.02 2.28 2.64
CA GLY A 77 3.47 2.31 2.74
C GLY A 77 4.23 1.63 1.59
N LEU A 78 3.61 0.74 0.80
CA LEU A 78 4.35 -0.09 -0.18
C LEU A 78 4.37 0.47 -1.61
N ASP A 79 3.30 1.11 -2.10
CA ASP A 79 3.22 1.59 -3.51
C ASP A 79 3.03 3.12 -3.66
N SER A 80 2.92 3.84 -2.54
CA SER A 80 2.84 5.32 -2.54
C SER A 80 4.12 5.98 -3.05
N ASP A 81 5.28 5.36 -2.83
CA ASP A 81 6.56 5.85 -3.34
C ASP A 81 6.61 5.88 -4.86
N LYS A 82 6.08 4.84 -5.51
CA LYS A 82 6.07 4.74 -6.97
C LYS A 82 5.13 5.78 -7.57
N TYR A 83 3.97 5.97 -6.94
CA TYR A 83 3.01 7.01 -7.30
C TYR A 83 3.60 8.41 -7.11
N ILE A 84 4.16 8.72 -5.93
CA ILE A 84 4.79 10.01 -5.62
C ILE A 84 5.97 10.28 -6.56
N ARG A 85 6.80 9.26 -6.83
CA ARG A 85 7.90 9.35 -7.80
C ARG A 85 7.37 9.68 -9.19
N SER A 86 6.30 9.03 -9.64
CA SER A 86 5.68 9.31 -10.95
C SER A 86 5.15 10.74 -11.03
N VAL A 87 4.40 11.18 -10.01
CA VAL A 87 3.81 12.53 -9.96
C VAL A 87 4.89 13.62 -9.92
N LEU A 88 5.89 13.47 -9.05
CA LEU A 88 6.98 14.46 -8.92
C LEU A 88 7.86 14.50 -10.17
N THR A 89 8.14 13.35 -10.80
CA THR A 89 8.88 13.29 -12.06
C THR A 89 8.12 14.00 -13.18
N ARG A 90 6.80 13.83 -13.25
CA ARG A 90 5.96 14.45 -14.28
C ARG A 90 5.77 15.95 -14.06
N ALA A 91 5.79 16.41 -12.81
CA ALA A 91 5.63 17.82 -12.46
C ALA A 91 6.93 18.64 -12.53
N LEU A 92 8.09 18.04 -12.21
CA LEU A 92 9.36 18.75 -12.01
C LEU A 92 10.46 18.37 -13.01
N GLY A 93 10.29 17.28 -13.77
CA GLY A 93 11.34 16.65 -14.58
C GLY A 93 12.26 15.74 -13.74
N SER A 94 12.85 14.73 -14.38
CA SER A 94 13.62 13.64 -13.72
C SER A 94 14.71 14.14 -12.76
N ASP A 95 15.45 15.16 -13.18
CA ASP A 95 16.66 15.60 -12.48
C ASP A 95 16.33 16.37 -11.20
N LYS A 96 15.31 17.23 -11.25
CA LYS A 96 14.82 17.97 -10.07
C LYS A 96 13.98 17.08 -9.16
N ALA A 97 13.20 16.17 -9.74
CA ALA A 97 12.38 15.24 -8.98
C ALA A 97 13.24 14.29 -8.15
N SER A 98 14.32 13.73 -8.68
CA SER A 98 15.16 12.77 -7.92
C SER A 98 15.66 13.36 -6.60
N GLY A 99 16.25 14.56 -6.61
CA GLY A 99 16.73 15.18 -5.38
C GLY A 99 15.64 15.62 -4.38
N VAL A 100 14.39 15.77 -4.83
CA VAL A 100 13.24 16.06 -3.95
C VAL A 100 12.64 14.77 -3.42
N ILE A 101 12.51 13.75 -4.28
CA ILE A 101 12.05 12.40 -3.96
C ILE A 101 12.98 11.78 -2.92
N ASP A 102 14.28 11.89 -3.09
CA ASP A 102 15.26 11.34 -2.15
C ASP A 102 15.14 12.00 -0.79
N ARG A 103 14.97 13.33 -0.72
CA ARG A 103 14.75 14.03 0.56
C ARG A 103 13.42 13.68 1.24
N ILE A 104 12.36 13.43 0.46
CA ILE A 104 11.02 13.11 0.99
C ILE A 104 10.93 11.64 1.41
N LEU A 105 11.50 10.72 0.63
CA LEU A 105 11.40 9.28 0.86
C LEU A 105 12.48 8.75 1.81
N LEU A 106 13.72 9.25 1.77
CA LEU A 106 14.75 8.87 2.76
C LEU A 106 14.45 9.41 4.18
N GLY A 107 13.55 10.39 4.33
CA GLY A 107 13.08 10.85 5.65
C GLY A 107 12.20 9.85 6.40
N ARG A 108 11.79 8.74 5.76
CA ARG A 108 11.01 7.64 6.35
C ARG A 108 11.91 6.40 6.50
N ASN A 109 12.72 6.39 7.56
CA ASN A 109 13.75 5.39 7.90
C ASN A 109 13.25 3.94 8.16
N SER A 110 12.46 3.33 7.28
CA SER A 110 12.14 1.89 7.36
C SER A 110 12.41 1.09 6.09
N LYS A 111 12.74 1.74 4.96
CA LYS A 111 12.96 1.03 3.68
C LYS A 111 14.40 0.57 3.43
N GLY A 112 15.39 1.19 4.07
CA GLY A 112 16.80 0.78 3.93
C GLY A 112 17.07 -0.62 4.50
N LEU A 113 16.44 -0.94 5.63
CA LEU A 113 16.56 -2.27 6.27
C LEU A 113 15.75 -3.35 5.52
N GLU A 114 14.59 -3.00 4.94
CA GLU A 114 13.80 -3.92 4.11
C GLU A 114 14.51 -4.34 2.82
N GLN A 115 15.41 -3.50 2.29
CA GLN A 115 16.24 -3.87 1.12
C GLN A 115 17.25 -4.97 1.46
N LEU A 116 17.66 -5.08 2.72
CA LEU A 116 18.62 -6.10 3.15
C LEU A 116 18.05 -7.50 2.96
N LYS A 117 16.73 -7.71 3.10
CA LYS A 117 16.08 -9.01 2.89
C LYS A 117 16.32 -9.63 1.50
N TRP A 118 16.65 -8.81 0.51
CA TRP A 118 16.88 -9.23 -0.87
C TRP A 118 18.36 -9.25 -1.26
N MET A 119 19.26 -8.91 -0.34
CA MET A 119 20.70 -8.87 -0.57
C MET A 119 21.37 -10.19 -0.18
N ASP A 120 22.44 -10.54 -0.90
CA ASP A 120 23.28 -11.67 -0.55
C ASP A 120 23.96 -11.43 0.82
N PRO A 121 24.03 -12.45 1.71
CA PRO A 121 24.63 -12.31 3.03
C PRO A 121 26.04 -11.73 3.02
N ARG A 122 26.86 -12.03 1.99
CA ARG A 122 28.21 -11.46 1.87
C ARG A 122 28.17 -9.96 1.63
N ALA A 123 27.29 -9.50 0.75
CA ALA A 123 27.16 -8.08 0.47
C ALA A 123 26.72 -7.29 1.71
N ILE A 124 25.86 -7.89 2.54
CA ILE A 124 25.44 -7.29 3.82
C ILE A 124 26.60 -7.25 4.82
N ALA A 125 27.35 -8.35 4.95
CA ALA A 125 28.51 -8.43 5.83
C ALA A 125 29.60 -7.39 5.46
N GLU A 126 29.86 -7.21 4.17
CA GLU A 126 30.77 -6.18 3.66
C GLU A 126 30.31 -4.78 4.03
N MET A 127 29.01 -4.51 3.87
CA MET A 127 28.42 -3.19 4.10
C MET A 127 28.52 -2.77 5.57
N ILE A 128 28.30 -3.71 6.50
CA ILE A 128 28.28 -3.42 7.95
C ILE A 128 29.58 -3.78 8.66
N ARG A 129 30.65 -4.11 7.92
CA ARG A 129 31.92 -4.57 8.48
C ARG A 129 32.58 -3.56 9.42
N THR A 130 32.43 -2.27 9.11
CA THR A 130 33.03 -1.17 9.89
C THR A 130 32.10 -0.61 10.96
N GLU A 131 30.90 -1.15 11.10
CA GLU A 131 29.90 -0.70 12.06
C GLU A 131 30.18 -1.25 13.46
N HIS A 132 29.69 -0.55 14.48
CA HIS A 132 29.80 -0.99 15.87
C HIS A 132 28.98 -2.29 16.08
N PRO A 133 29.41 -3.24 16.94
CA PRO A 133 28.70 -4.51 17.18
C PRO A 133 27.20 -4.33 17.44
N GLN A 134 26.83 -3.32 18.23
CA GLN A 134 25.42 -2.96 18.50
C GLN A 134 24.60 -2.65 17.23
N ILE A 135 25.18 -1.94 16.26
CA ILE A 135 24.51 -1.61 14.99
C ILE A 135 24.33 -2.88 14.16
N VAL A 136 25.34 -3.76 14.15
CA VAL A 136 25.26 -5.07 13.49
C VAL A 136 24.17 -5.93 14.11
N SER A 137 24.05 -5.98 15.44
CA SER A 137 22.97 -6.71 16.13
C SER A 137 21.58 -6.17 15.75
N ILE A 138 21.43 -4.86 15.65
CA ILE A 138 20.17 -4.25 15.18
C ILE A 138 19.89 -4.70 13.76
N VAL A 139 20.84 -4.60 12.83
CA VAL A 139 20.67 -5.03 11.43
C VAL A 139 20.26 -6.50 11.34
N LEU A 140 20.95 -7.38 12.06
CA LEU A 140 20.64 -8.82 12.08
C LEU A 140 19.24 -9.11 12.62
N SER A 141 18.71 -8.30 13.56
CA SER A 141 17.35 -8.47 14.08
C SER A 141 16.23 -8.21 13.06
N PHE A 142 16.56 -7.61 11.91
CA PHE A 142 15.63 -7.37 10.81
C PHE A 142 15.74 -8.40 9.67
N LEU A 143 16.67 -9.35 9.76
CA LEU A 143 16.86 -10.41 8.76
C LEU A 143 16.18 -11.71 9.20
N ASP A 144 15.79 -12.53 8.23
CA ASP A 144 15.31 -13.88 8.50
C ASP A 144 16.46 -14.78 8.97
N SER A 145 16.15 -15.84 9.72
CA SER A 145 17.15 -16.65 10.43
C SER A 145 18.26 -17.20 9.54
N ASP A 146 17.92 -17.67 8.33
CA ASP A 146 18.90 -18.21 7.37
C ASP A 146 19.87 -17.13 6.87
N GLN A 147 19.35 -15.93 6.65
CA GLN A 147 20.13 -14.80 6.14
C GLN A 147 21.02 -14.21 7.24
N ALA A 148 20.49 -14.04 8.45
CA ALA A 148 21.25 -13.62 9.63
C ALA A 148 22.40 -14.59 9.92
N ALA A 149 22.15 -15.91 9.85
CA ALA A 149 23.18 -16.94 10.00
C ALA A 149 24.25 -16.83 8.91
N GLY A 150 23.85 -16.58 7.66
CA GLY A 150 24.77 -16.32 6.55
C GLY A 150 25.69 -15.12 6.82
N VAL A 151 25.14 -14.00 7.28
CA VAL A 151 25.91 -12.78 7.60
C VAL A 151 26.87 -13.02 8.76
N LEU A 152 26.42 -13.70 9.82
CA LEU A 152 27.25 -14.04 10.98
C LEU A 152 28.44 -14.96 10.61
N ASN A 153 28.27 -15.85 9.64
CA ASN A 153 29.34 -16.74 9.19
C ASN A 153 30.47 -16.00 8.47
N GLU A 154 30.17 -14.87 7.82
CA GLU A 154 31.14 -14.03 7.13
C GLU A 154 31.90 -13.08 8.10
N MET A 155 31.49 -13.02 9.37
CA MET A 155 32.12 -12.18 10.40
C MET A 155 33.28 -12.90 11.12
N SER A 156 34.19 -12.14 11.71
CA SER A 156 35.26 -12.69 12.56
C SER A 156 34.70 -13.27 13.86
N GLU A 157 35.43 -14.19 14.48
CA GLU A 157 35.01 -14.84 15.72
C GLU A 157 34.87 -13.85 16.89
N GLU A 158 35.75 -12.86 16.96
CA GLU A 158 35.71 -11.76 17.93
C GLU A 158 34.45 -10.90 17.77
N MET A 159 34.13 -10.49 16.53
CA MET A 159 32.93 -9.70 16.24
C MET A 159 31.65 -10.47 16.55
N ARG A 160 31.60 -11.78 16.25
CA ARG A 160 30.45 -12.64 16.60
C ARG A 160 30.22 -12.69 18.11
N ALA A 161 31.28 -12.79 18.91
CA ALA A 161 31.19 -12.82 20.36
C ALA A 161 30.61 -11.51 20.93
N ASP A 162 30.95 -10.37 20.33
CA ASP A 162 30.44 -9.06 20.75
C ASP A 162 29.00 -8.78 20.27
N ILE A 163 28.56 -9.37 19.16
CA ILE A 163 27.18 -9.25 18.65
C ILE A 163 26.16 -10.01 19.51
N ILE A 164 26.56 -11.18 20.04
CA ILE A 164 25.68 -12.13 20.78
C ILE A 164 25.61 -11.81 22.29
N ARG A 165 26.47 -10.92 22.78
CA ARG A 165 26.58 -10.58 24.21
C ARG A 165 25.39 -9.78 24.74
#